data_AF-A0A7S0IUH9-F1
#
_entry.id   AF-A0A7S0IUH9-F1
#
_cell.length_a   1.000
_cell.length_b   1.000
_cell.length_c   1.000
_cell.angle_alpha   90.00
_cell.angle_beta   90.00
_cell.angle_gamma   90.00
#
_symmetry.space_group_name_H-M   'P 1'
#
loop_
_entity.id
_entity.type
_entity.pdbx_description
1 polymer ?
#
loop_
_entity_poly.entity_id
_entity_poly.type
_entity_poly.pdbx_seq_one_letter_code
_entity_poly.pdbx_strand_id
1 'polypeptide(L)'
;MLLCSATFNVGQRRWRAHTAFLALLDHIGICMLIAGSHSPVYARACCLRSLGVLWLLMLLTITAKAAGGHGDNIVVHVISFVFGPVVLALLNLQAITAAHAAEALDVRLMYAAGLFYIGGLAPWSIRALEGHVAVWHFCVLMGSACIFALNYRLVAHGGAAAVELQLEQCVGWRS
;
A
#
# COMPACT_ATOMS: atom_id res chain seq x y z
N MET A 1 -7.47 3.09 -6.75
CA MET A 1 -7.74 1.66 -6.93
C MET A 1 -9.14 1.43 -7.50
N LEU A 2 -10.23 1.51 -6.72
CA LEU A 2 -11.58 1.06 -7.15
C LEU A 2 -12.06 1.56 -8.52
N LEU A 3 -11.94 2.86 -8.81
CA LEU A 3 -12.32 3.42 -10.12
C LEU A 3 -11.44 2.90 -11.26
N CYS A 4 -10.13 2.76 -11.03
CA CYS A 4 -9.17 2.24 -12.01
C CYS A 4 -9.38 0.74 -12.26
N SER A 5 -9.64 -0.03 -11.20
CA SER A 5 -9.91 -1.47 -11.28
C SER A 5 -11.25 -1.76 -11.94
N ALA A 6 -12.28 -0.97 -11.63
CA ALA A 6 -13.59 -1.08 -12.29
C ALA A 6 -13.50 -0.71 -13.78
N THR A 7 -12.80 0.38 -14.12
CA THR A 7 -12.60 0.78 -15.53
C THR A 7 -11.76 -0.23 -16.30
N PHE A 8 -10.74 -0.85 -15.70
CA PHE A 8 -10.00 -1.94 -16.32
C PHE A 8 -10.89 -3.17 -16.56
N ASN A 9 -11.60 -3.66 -15.54
CA ASN A 9 -12.38 -4.89 -15.63
C ASN A 9 -13.59 -4.79 -16.57
N VAL A 10 -14.25 -3.62 -16.63
CA VAL A 10 -15.35 -3.35 -17.57
C VAL A 10 -14.81 -2.98 -18.96
N GLY A 11 -13.75 -2.18 -19.00
CA GLY A 11 -13.17 -1.62 -20.23
C GLY A 11 -12.40 -2.63 -21.08
N GLN A 12 -11.81 -3.67 -20.50
CA GLN A 12 -11.02 -4.67 -21.25
C GLN A 12 -11.80 -5.38 -22.36
N ARG A 13 -13.12 -5.57 -22.20
CA ARG A 13 -13.99 -6.14 -23.25
C ARG A 13 -14.30 -5.14 -24.37
N ARG A 14 -14.45 -3.86 -24.05
CA ARG A 14 -14.92 -2.81 -24.96
C ARG A 14 -13.78 -2.05 -25.64
N TRP A 15 -12.62 -1.95 -25.00
CA TRP A 15 -11.48 -1.12 -25.40
C TRP A 15 -10.20 -1.95 -25.50
N ARG A 16 -10.24 -3.03 -26.31
CA ARG A 16 -9.11 -3.98 -26.45
C ARG A 16 -7.79 -3.29 -26.82
N ALA A 17 -7.83 -2.25 -27.65
CA ALA A 17 -6.67 -1.45 -28.04
C ALA A 17 -6.00 -0.69 -26.88
N HIS A 18 -6.70 -0.45 -25.77
CA HIS A 18 -6.22 0.30 -24.61
C HIS A 18 -5.99 -0.57 -23.37
N THR A 19 -6.01 -1.90 -23.53
CA THR A 19 -5.84 -2.85 -22.41
C THR A 19 -4.56 -2.64 -21.62
N ALA A 20 -3.44 -2.37 -22.28
CA ALA A 20 -2.18 -2.06 -21.62
C ALA A 20 -2.25 -0.78 -20.77
N PHE A 21 -2.88 0.28 -21.30
CA PHE A 21 -3.07 1.53 -20.58
C PHE A 21 -4.00 1.37 -19.38
N LEU A 22 -5.12 0.66 -19.55
CA LEU A 22 -6.05 0.38 -18.45
C LEU A 22 -5.39 -0.47 -17.36
N ALA A 23 -4.54 -1.43 -17.72
CA ALA A 23 -3.78 -2.22 -16.76
C ALA A 23 -2.75 -1.37 -15.98
N LEU A 24 -2.12 -0.40 -16.66
CA LEU A 24 -1.23 0.57 -16.00
C LEU A 24 -2.01 1.44 -15.01
N LEU A 25 -3.19 1.95 -15.38
CA LEU A 25 -4.03 2.75 -14.48
C LEU A 25 -4.47 1.95 -13.24
N ASP A 26 -4.86 0.68 -13.42
CA ASP A 26 -5.17 -0.21 -12.30
C ASP A 26 -3.96 -0.36 -11.37
N HIS A 27 -2.78 -0.60 -11.94
CA HIS A 27 -1.53 -0.76 -11.20
C HIS A 27 -1.14 0.50 -10.43
N ILE A 28 -1.22 1.68 -11.06
CA ILE A 28 -1.06 2.98 -10.38
C ILE A 28 -2.05 3.10 -9.22
N GLY A 29 -3.30 2.73 -9.47
CA GLY A 29 -4.35 2.77 -8.46
C GLY A 29 -4.06 1.94 -7.22
N ILE A 30 -3.42 0.77 -7.37
CA ILE A 30 -2.99 -0.12 -6.28
C ILE A 30 -1.79 0.48 -5.55
N CYS A 31 -0.76 0.92 -6.29
CA CYS A 31 0.45 1.49 -5.73
C CYS A 31 0.17 2.74 -4.89
N MET A 32 -0.69 3.62 -5.39
CA MET A 32 -1.14 4.82 -4.67
C MET A 32 -1.95 4.48 -3.42
N LEU A 33 -2.78 3.43 -3.47
CA LEU A 33 -3.56 2.98 -2.32
C LEU A 33 -2.65 2.43 -1.21
N ILE A 34 -1.67 1.59 -1.56
CA ILE A 34 -0.70 1.03 -0.61
C ILE A 34 0.17 2.14 -0.02
N ALA A 35 0.81 2.97 -0.85
CA ALA A 35 1.64 4.08 -0.37
C ALA A 35 0.84 5.06 0.49
N GLY A 36 -0.33 5.48 -0.01
CA GLY A 36 -1.18 6.46 0.65
C GLY A 36 -1.70 5.98 1.99
N SER A 37 -2.15 4.72 2.09
CA SER A 37 -2.64 4.16 3.35
C SER A 37 -1.55 4.10 4.43
N HIS A 38 -0.31 3.76 4.08
CA HIS A 38 0.78 3.67 5.05
C HIS A 38 1.47 5.01 5.35
N SER A 39 1.29 6.03 4.50
CA SER A 39 1.98 7.31 4.66
C SER A 39 1.74 7.95 6.03
N PRO A 40 0.49 8.04 6.55
CA PRO A 40 0.26 8.61 7.88
C PRO A 40 0.92 7.79 8.99
N VAL A 41 0.92 6.45 8.89
CA VAL A 41 1.55 5.55 9.88
C VAL A 41 3.05 5.84 10.00
N TYR A 42 3.77 5.87 8.87
CA TYR A 42 5.22 6.14 8.89
C TYR A 42 5.55 7.58 9.27
N ALA A 43 4.78 8.55 8.78
CA ALA A 43 5.02 9.96 9.07
C ALA A 43 4.89 10.22 10.59
N ARG A 44 3.90 9.62 11.24
CA ARG A 44 3.67 9.74 12.67
C ARG A 44 4.73 9.04 13.53
N ALA A 45 5.25 7.92 13.03
CA ALA A 45 6.38 7.23 13.64
C ALA A 45 7.73 7.93 13.42
N CYS A 46 7.74 9.11 12.80
CA CYS A 46 8.93 9.82 12.33
C CYS A 46 9.85 8.96 11.43
N CYS A 47 9.29 7.94 10.76
CA CYS A 47 10.02 6.99 9.91
C CYS A 47 10.09 7.50 8.46
N LEU A 48 10.46 8.78 8.25
CA LEU A 48 10.41 9.44 6.93
C LEU A 48 11.31 8.77 5.89
N ARG A 49 12.43 8.18 6.31
CA ARG A 49 13.30 7.40 5.40
C ARG A 49 12.57 6.18 4.85
N SER A 50 11.90 5.40 5.70
CA SER A 50 11.13 4.23 5.27
C SER A 50 9.91 4.64 4.44
N LEU A 51 9.28 5.77 4.76
CA LEU A 51 8.25 6.35 3.91
C LEU A 51 8.78 6.67 2.51
N GLY A 52 9.95 7.31 2.41
CA GLY A 52 10.60 7.59 1.14
C GLY A 52 10.92 6.33 0.34
N VAL A 53 11.42 5.28 1.01
CA VAL A 53 11.68 3.97 0.38
C VAL A 53 10.38 3.32 -0.12
N LEU A 54 9.29 3.37 0.65
CA LEU A 54 7.99 2.85 0.23
C LEU A 54 7.51 3.54 -1.06
N TRP A 55 7.53 4.88 -1.09
CA TRP A 55 7.13 5.65 -2.27
C TRP A 55 8.03 5.37 -3.46
N LEU A 56 9.35 5.27 -3.26
CA LEU A 56 10.29 4.91 -4.31
C LEU A 56 9.97 3.53 -4.90
N LEU A 57 9.70 2.52 -4.06
CA LEU A 57 9.32 1.18 -4.53
C LEU A 57 8.02 1.22 -5.34
N MET A 58 7.00 1.95 -4.86
CA MET A 58 5.74 2.08 -5.60
C MET A 58 5.95 2.78 -6.95
N LEU A 59 6.76 3.83 -7.01
CA LEU A 59 7.12 4.49 -8.27
C LEU A 59 7.89 3.56 -9.21
N LEU A 60 8.83 2.76 -8.69
CA LEU A 60 9.58 1.78 -9.47
C LEU A 60 8.66 0.73 -10.09
N THR A 61 7.64 0.25 -9.38
CA THR A 61 6.66 -0.69 -9.96
C THR A 61 5.83 -0.05 -11.06
N ILE A 62 5.41 1.21 -10.87
CA ILE A 62 4.66 1.97 -11.87
C ILE A 62 5.51 2.17 -13.13
N THR A 63 6.77 2.59 -12.99
CA THR A 63 7.66 2.82 -14.14
C THR A 63 8.01 1.52 -14.85
N ALA A 64 8.26 0.44 -14.09
CA ALA A 64 8.44 -0.91 -14.64
C ALA A 64 7.22 -1.36 -15.45
N LYS A 65 6.01 -1.13 -14.93
CA LYS A 65 4.75 -1.45 -15.62
C LYS A 65 4.54 -0.59 -16.88
N ALA A 66 4.87 0.70 -16.81
CA ALA A 66 4.74 1.63 -17.92
C ALA A 66 5.74 1.34 -19.05
N ALA A 67 6.97 0.93 -18.70
CA ALA A 67 7.99 0.56 -19.68
C ALA A 67 7.64 -0.73 -20.45
N GLY A 68 6.92 -1.65 -19.81
CA GLY A 68 6.54 -2.94 -20.41
C GLY A 68 7.75 -3.86 -20.68
N GLY A 69 7.54 -4.90 -21.49
CA GLY A 69 8.60 -5.82 -21.92
C GLY A 69 9.32 -6.51 -20.76
N HIS A 70 10.65 -6.50 -20.76
CA HIS A 70 11.48 -7.14 -19.73
C HIS A 70 11.40 -6.43 -18.36
N GLY A 71 11.00 -5.16 -18.33
CA GLY A 71 10.85 -4.39 -17.10
C GLY A 71 9.62 -4.80 -16.28
N ASP A 72 8.54 -5.25 -16.96
CA ASP A 72 7.30 -5.73 -16.33
C ASP A 72 7.46 -7.18 -15.82
N ASN A 73 8.41 -7.38 -14.92
CA ASN A 73 8.70 -8.67 -14.31
C ASN A 73 7.95 -8.84 -12.98
N ILE A 74 7.28 -9.99 -12.83
CA ILE A 74 6.57 -10.37 -11.61
C ILE A 74 7.42 -10.27 -10.35
N VAL A 75 8.72 -10.56 -10.45
CA VAL A 75 9.67 -10.49 -9.32
C VAL A 75 9.79 -9.05 -8.79
N VAL A 76 9.86 -8.05 -9.68
CA VAL A 76 9.95 -6.63 -9.28
C VAL A 76 8.70 -6.21 -8.51
N HIS A 77 7.53 -6.63 -8.98
CA HIS A 77 6.25 -6.33 -8.35
C HIS A 77 6.08 -7.04 -7.01
N VAL A 78 6.39 -8.34 -6.94
CA VAL A 78 6.33 -9.12 -5.70
C VAL A 78 7.27 -8.53 -4.65
N ILE A 79 8.53 -8.27 -5.02
CA ILE A 79 9.50 -7.65 -4.09
C ILE A 79 8.96 -6.32 -3.58
N SER A 80 8.44 -5.47 -4.46
CA SER A 80 7.96 -4.14 -4.05
C SER A 80 6.72 -4.21 -3.16
N PHE A 81 5.78 -5.11 -3.46
CA PHE A 81 4.55 -5.28 -2.67
C PHE A 81 4.74 -6.07 -1.36
N VAL A 82 5.81 -6.87 -1.22
CA VAL A 82 6.18 -7.47 0.06
C VAL A 82 7.07 -6.52 0.87
N PHE A 83 8.15 -6.04 0.26
CA PHE A 83 9.16 -5.27 0.94
C PHE A 83 8.63 -3.91 1.40
N GLY A 84 7.86 -3.23 0.56
CA GLY A 84 7.27 -1.93 0.86
C GLY A 84 6.37 -1.95 2.10
N PRO A 85 5.15 -2.50 2.02
CA PRO A 85 4.22 -2.42 3.14
C PRO A 85 4.55 -3.36 4.30
N VAL A 86 5.12 -4.55 4.07
CA VAL A 86 5.31 -5.55 5.13
C VAL A 86 6.67 -5.47 5.79
N VAL A 87 7.75 -5.55 5.01
CA VAL A 87 9.11 -5.58 5.59
C VAL A 87 9.45 -4.25 6.25
N LEU A 88 9.16 -3.11 5.60
CA LEU A 88 9.39 -1.81 6.24
C LEU A 88 8.56 -1.63 7.51
N ALA A 89 7.33 -2.18 7.58
CA ALA A 89 6.51 -2.05 8.79
C ALA A 89 7.11 -2.86 9.93
N LEU A 90 7.64 -4.06 9.66
CA LEU A 90 8.34 -4.87 10.64
C LEU A 90 9.65 -4.23 11.11
N LEU A 91 10.42 -3.65 10.20
CA LEU A 91 11.67 -2.95 10.54
C LEU A 91 11.44 -1.72 11.43
N ASN A 92 10.29 -1.08 11.29
CA ASN A 92 9.92 0.10 12.07
C ASN A 92 8.90 -0.23 13.18
N LEU A 93 8.69 -1.51 13.50
CA LEU A 93 7.61 -1.94 14.39
C LEU A 93 7.66 -1.24 15.74
N GLN A 94 8.84 -1.11 16.35
CA GLN A 94 9.02 -0.44 17.64
C GLN A 94 8.66 1.05 17.58
N ALA A 95 9.11 1.76 16.54
CA ALA A 95 8.81 3.17 16.36
C ALA A 95 7.32 3.39 16.08
N ILE A 96 6.72 2.52 15.27
CA ILE A 96 5.28 2.55 14.95
C ILE A 96 4.47 2.29 16.22
N THR A 97 4.73 1.22 16.97
CA THR A 97 3.96 0.90 18.18
C THR A 97 4.11 1.96 19.26
N ALA A 98 5.31 2.53 19.44
CA ALA A 98 5.55 3.62 20.37
C ALA A 98 4.80 4.90 19.97
N ALA A 99 4.88 5.31 18.70
CA ALA A 99 4.22 6.51 18.20
C ALA A 99 2.70 6.43 18.16
N HIS A 100 2.16 5.21 18.13
CA HIS A 100 0.73 4.95 18.06
C HIS A 100 0.10 4.65 19.42
N ALA A 101 0.91 4.63 20.51
CA ALA A 101 0.50 4.12 21.83
C ALA A 101 -0.28 2.80 21.69
N ALA A 102 0.20 1.93 20.80
CA ALA A 102 -0.64 0.96 20.10
C ALA A 102 -1.34 0.00 21.06
N GLU A 103 -2.67 0.02 21.04
CA GLU A 103 -3.46 -1.02 21.69
C GLU A 103 -3.24 -2.36 20.98
N ALA A 104 -3.56 -3.48 21.65
CA ALA A 104 -3.43 -4.81 21.05
C ALA A 104 -4.18 -4.94 19.71
N LEU A 105 -5.28 -4.18 19.53
CA LEU A 105 -6.04 -4.15 18.28
C LEU A 105 -5.27 -3.48 17.13
N ASP A 106 -4.55 -2.40 17.40
CA ASP A 106 -3.80 -1.63 16.39
C ASP A 106 -2.67 -2.49 15.80
N VAL A 107 -1.97 -3.22 16.67
CA VAL A 107 -0.96 -4.21 16.28
C VAL A 107 -1.59 -5.33 15.44
N ARG A 108 -2.77 -5.84 15.84
CA ARG A 108 -3.49 -6.88 15.08
C ARG A 108 -3.91 -6.40 13.70
N LEU A 109 -4.36 -5.15 13.56
CA LEU A 109 -4.73 -4.56 12.26
C LEU A 109 -3.51 -4.47 11.33
N MET A 110 -2.34 -4.09 11.87
CA MET A 110 -1.11 -4.04 11.07
C MET A 110 -0.66 -5.42 10.60
N TYR A 111 -0.70 -6.44 11.47
CA TYR A 111 -0.42 -7.82 11.06
C TYR A 111 -1.45 -8.35 10.06
N ALA A 112 -2.75 -8.08 10.28
CA ALA A 112 -3.80 -8.46 9.35
C ALA A 112 -3.57 -7.85 7.97
N ALA A 113 -3.15 -6.58 7.90
CA ALA A 113 -2.79 -5.93 6.64
C ALA A 113 -1.66 -6.67 5.92
N GLY A 114 -0.58 -7.02 6.64
CA GLY A 114 0.53 -7.78 6.08
C GLY A 114 0.11 -9.18 5.57
N LEU A 115 -0.75 -9.87 6.32
CA LEU A 115 -1.30 -11.16 5.92
C LEU A 115 -2.15 -11.06 4.66
N PHE A 116 -2.98 -10.03 4.54
CA PHE A 116 -3.76 -9.81 3.31
C PHE A 116 -2.85 -9.51 2.11
N TYR A 117 -1.84 -8.65 2.25
CA TYR A 117 -0.92 -8.35 1.15
C TYR A 117 -0.13 -9.58 0.69
N ILE A 118 0.47 -10.33 1.62
CA ILE A 118 1.22 -11.56 1.29
C ILE A 118 0.28 -12.64 0.74
N GLY A 119 -0.85 -12.84 1.43
CA GLY A 119 -1.83 -13.86 1.05
C GLY A 119 -2.47 -13.61 -0.30
N GLY A 120 -2.64 -12.35 -0.71
CA GLY A 120 -3.12 -11.97 -2.04
C GLY A 120 -2.07 -12.10 -3.15
N LEU A 121 -0.79 -11.93 -2.83
CA LEU A 121 0.30 -12.07 -3.81
C LEU A 121 0.50 -13.50 -4.28
N ALA A 122 0.31 -14.49 -3.40
CA ALA A 122 0.44 -15.90 -3.75
C ALA A 122 -0.50 -16.31 -4.92
N PRO A 123 -1.83 -16.16 -4.83
CA PRO A 123 -2.72 -16.47 -5.95
C PRO A 123 -2.48 -15.56 -7.15
N TRP A 124 -2.16 -14.27 -6.94
CA TRP A 124 -1.81 -13.35 -8.02
C TRP A 124 -0.62 -13.83 -8.86
N SER A 125 0.37 -14.44 -8.21
CA SER A 125 1.57 -14.96 -8.88
C SER A 125 1.31 -16.22 -9.71
N ILE A 126 0.24 -16.95 -9.38
CA ILE A 126 -0.19 -18.16 -10.07
C ILE A 126 -1.18 -17.77 -11.17
N ARG A 127 -0.65 -17.36 -12.34
CA ARG A 127 -1.45 -16.91 -13.50
C ARG A 127 -2.45 -17.95 -14.03
N ALA A 128 -2.29 -19.22 -13.66
CA ALA A 128 -3.21 -20.30 -14.05
C ALA A 128 -4.54 -20.28 -13.27
N LEU A 129 -4.61 -19.58 -12.13
CA LEU A 129 -5.82 -19.48 -11.33
C LEU A 129 -6.78 -18.46 -11.98
N GLU A 130 -7.98 -18.92 -12.34
CA GLU A 130 -9.04 -18.02 -12.81
C GLU A 130 -9.42 -17.04 -11.69
N GLY A 131 -9.49 -15.75 -12.01
CA GLY A 131 -9.79 -14.71 -11.03
C GLY A 131 -8.65 -14.31 -10.08
N HIS A 132 -7.40 -14.75 -10.32
CA HIS A 132 -6.25 -14.36 -9.49
C HIS A 132 -6.11 -12.83 -9.30
N VAL A 133 -6.43 -12.03 -10.32
CA VAL A 133 -6.44 -10.56 -10.23
C VAL A 133 -7.54 -10.04 -9.30
N ALA A 134 -8.72 -10.65 -9.31
CA ALA A 134 -9.82 -10.26 -8.44
C ALA A 134 -9.52 -10.60 -6.97
N VAL A 135 -8.92 -11.77 -6.71
CA VAL A 135 -8.44 -12.16 -5.39
C VAL A 135 -7.38 -11.18 -4.90
N TRP A 136 -6.43 -10.81 -5.76
CA TRP A 136 -5.43 -9.79 -5.45
C TRP A 136 -6.06 -8.45 -5.05
N HIS A 137 -7.00 -7.96 -5.87
CA HIS A 137 -7.71 -6.71 -5.61
C HIS A 137 -8.46 -6.72 -4.27
N PHE A 138 -9.16 -7.82 -3.97
CA PHE A 138 -9.83 -8.00 -2.68
C PHE A 138 -8.84 -7.95 -1.51
N CYS A 139 -7.73 -8.69 -1.60
CA CYS A 139 -6.69 -8.70 -0.59
C CYS A 139 -6.04 -7.33 -0.38
N VAL A 140 -5.71 -6.61 -1.46
CA VAL A 140 -5.18 -5.24 -1.38
C VAL A 140 -6.16 -4.32 -0.67
N LEU A 141 -7.45 -4.40 -1.03
CA LEU A 141 -8.50 -3.58 -0.43
C LEU A 141 -8.64 -3.88 1.07
N MET A 142 -8.69 -5.15 1.46
CA MET A 142 -8.78 -5.55 2.86
C MET A 142 -7.54 -5.13 3.65
N GLY A 143 -6.34 -5.33 3.10
CA GLY A 143 -5.10 -4.89 3.75
C GLY A 143 -5.04 -3.38 3.94
N SER A 144 -5.44 -2.61 2.92
CA SER A 144 -5.53 -1.15 3.00
C SER A 144 -6.62 -0.70 3.97
N ALA A 145 -7.74 -1.42 4.05
CA ALA A 145 -8.81 -1.14 5.01
C ALA A 145 -8.35 -1.35 6.46
N CYS A 146 -7.53 -2.37 6.74
CA CYS A 146 -6.93 -2.55 8.06
C CYS A 146 -6.02 -1.37 8.45
N ILE A 147 -5.17 -0.91 7.53
CA ILE A 147 -4.32 0.27 7.76
C ILE A 147 -5.14 1.56 7.89
N PHE A 148 -6.21 1.70 7.10
CA PHE A 148 -7.14 2.82 7.22
C PHE A 148 -7.85 2.82 8.58
N ALA A 149 -8.31 1.66 9.06
CA ALA A 149 -8.94 1.52 10.37
C ALA A 149 -7.97 1.89 11.50
N LEU A 150 -6.69 1.49 11.39
CA LEU A 150 -5.62 1.95 12.28
C LEU A 150 -5.54 3.48 12.28
N ASN A 151 -5.37 4.10 11.11
CA ASN A 151 -5.30 5.57 10.99
C ASN A 151 -6.53 6.28 11.59
N TYR A 152 -7.74 5.75 11.35
CA TYR A 152 -8.98 6.33 11.85
C TYR A 152 -9.04 6.30 13.38
N ARG A 153 -8.68 5.16 14.00
CA ARG A 153 -8.62 5.03 15.46
C ARG A 153 -7.65 6.03 16.09
N LEU A 154 -6.51 6.27 15.45
CA LEU A 154 -5.54 7.25 15.94
C LEU A 154 -6.08 8.68 15.92
N VAL A 155 -6.82 9.06 14.89
CA VAL A 155 -7.45 10.39 14.82
C VAL A 155 -8.57 10.50 15.84
N ALA A 156 -9.36 9.43 16.00
CA ALA A 156 -10.47 9.40 16.95
C ALA A 156 -10.02 9.44 18.42
N HIS A 157 -8.90 8.80 18.77
CA HIS A 157 -8.40 8.73 20.15
C HIS A 157 -7.37 9.82 20.48
N GLY A 158 -6.52 10.21 19.53
CA GLY A 158 -5.47 11.22 19.74
C GLY A 158 -5.90 12.66 19.46
N GLY A 159 -6.97 12.87 18.68
CA GLY A 159 -7.39 14.18 18.21
C GLY A 159 -6.51 14.73 17.07
N ALA A 160 -7.12 15.46 16.13
CA ALA A 160 -6.44 15.96 14.93
C ALA A 160 -5.22 16.86 15.24
N ALA A 161 -5.35 17.75 16.22
CA ALA A 161 -4.30 18.71 16.58
C ALA A 161 -3.03 18.04 17.14
N ALA A 162 -3.17 16.94 17.89
CA ALA A 162 -2.02 16.20 18.40
C ALA A 162 -1.28 15.47 17.27
N VAL A 163 -2.02 14.99 16.26
CA VAL A 163 -1.43 14.39 15.05
C VAL A 163 -0.56 15.41 14.32
N GLU A 164 -1.11 16.61 14.13
CA GLU A 164 -0.45 17.69 13.39
C GLU A 164 0.83 18.15 14.10
N LEU A 165 0.78 18.37 15.41
CA LEU A 165 1.96 18.73 16.20
C LEU A 165 3.07 17.66 16.12
N GLN A 166 2.70 16.39 16.19
CA GLN A 166 3.65 15.28 16.09
C GLN A 166 4.29 15.23 14.69
N LEU A 167 3.52 15.48 13.63
CA LEU A 167 4.05 15.57 12.27
C LEU A 167 5.01 16.76 12.10
N GLU A 168 4.67 17.93 12.65
CA GLU A 168 5.58 19.10 12.64
C GLU A 168 6.91 18.78 13.33
N GLN A 169 6.87 18.06 14.45
CA GLN A 169 8.06 17.62 15.17
C GLN A 169 8.91 16.64 14.35
N CYS A 170 8.28 15.67 13.67
CA CYS A 170 9.01 14.69 12.85
C CYS A 170 9.67 15.33 11.61
N VAL A 171 9.05 16.36 11.03
CA VAL A 171 9.54 17.04 9.82
C VAL A 171 10.53 18.17 10.15
N GLY A 172 10.58 18.61 11.41
CA GLY A 172 11.45 19.71 11.85
C GLY A 172 10.99 21.07 11.32
N TRP A 173 9.68 21.27 11.13
CA TRP A 173 9.13 22.45 10.45
C TRP A 173 9.00 23.70 11.35
N ARG A 174 9.45 23.62 12.61
CA ARG A 174 9.60 24.79 13.49
C ARG A 174 11.08 25.18 13.59
N SER A 175 11.50 26.03 12.66
CA SER A 175 12.67 26.92 12.80
C SER A 175 12.20 28.32 13.11
#